data_AF-A0A968Z2A2-F1
#
_entry.id   AF-A0A968Z2A2-F1
#
_cell.length_a   1.000
_cell.length_b   1.000
_cell.length_c   1.000
_cell.angle_alpha   90.00
_cell.angle_beta   90.00
_cell.angle_gamma   90.00
#
_symmetry.space_group_name_H-M   'P 1'
#
loop_
_entity.id
_entity.type
_entity.pdbx_description
1 polymer ?
#
loop_
_entity_poly.entity_id
_entity_poly.type
_entity_poly.pdbx_seq_one_letter_code
_entity_poly.pdbx_strand_id
1 'polypeptide(L)'
;MIERYKGQQLAIERILDANLDRAREGLRVIEEWCRFGLNDSQMAQECKQMRQEIATWHSSELRLARDTQEDVGTELSHPQEETRSSITQVLQANICRIQEALRVLEEYSKLYKSEMGEAFKQIRYRVYILESNLLTYRRRQKLHDARLYLVTSPCEQLFSVVEAALKGGLTLVQYRDKNTDDITRLANAQKLRQLCRDRDALFIINDRVDLAVAVDADGVHLGQQDLPIEIARQILGPGRIIGKSTTNPQEMESAIAQGADYIGVGPVYETPTKPGKAAAGFEYIRHAVQHSSVPWFAIGGIDTSNVSEVLAAGAERVAIVRAIMQAENPTSAVKDLLSKLGDRTLGIQ
;
A
#
# COMPACT_ATOMS: atom_id res chain seq x y z
N MET A 1 -1.81 -54.07 -12.66
CA MET A 1 -0.77 -53.17 -12.08
C MET A 1 -0.31 -52.13 -13.10
N ILE A 2 0.11 -52.54 -14.31
CA ILE A 2 0.57 -51.65 -15.40
C ILE A 2 -0.49 -50.63 -15.86
N GLU A 3 -1.76 -51.02 -16.01
CA GLU A 3 -2.84 -50.07 -16.35
C GLU A 3 -3.08 -49.01 -15.28
N ARG A 4 -2.96 -49.38 -14.00
CA ARG A 4 -3.05 -48.44 -12.86
C ARG A 4 -1.93 -47.40 -12.91
N TYR A 5 -0.71 -47.82 -13.24
CA TYR A 5 0.43 -46.92 -13.41
C TYR A 5 0.27 -45.98 -14.60
N LYS A 6 -0.24 -46.47 -15.75
CA LYS A 6 -0.55 -45.61 -16.91
C LYS A 6 -1.62 -44.56 -16.60
N GLY A 7 -2.67 -44.94 -15.87
CA GLY A 7 -3.72 -44.00 -15.44
C GLY A 7 -3.21 -42.93 -14.48
N GLN A 8 -2.32 -43.29 -13.54
CA GLN A 8 -1.67 -42.34 -12.64
C GLN A 8 -0.76 -41.36 -13.38
N GLN A 9 0.03 -41.85 -14.33
CA GLN A 9 0.90 -41.00 -15.14
C GLN A 9 0.11 -39.97 -15.95
N LEU A 10 -0.96 -40.40 -16.64
CA LEU A 10 -1.84 -39.50 -17.39
C LEU A 10 -2.49 -38.44 -16.50
N ALA A 11 -2.89 -38.82 -15.28
CA ALA A 11 -3.44 -37.87 -14.31
C ALA A 11 -2.41 -36.81 -13.88
N ILE A 12 -1.15 -37.20 -13.66
CA ILE A 12 -0.06 -36.27 -13.34
C ILE A 12 0.13 -35.28 -14.51
N GLU A 13 0.16 -35.76 -15.75
CA GLU A 13 0.34 -34.92 -16.93
C GLU A 13 -0.79 -33.91 -17.09
N ARG A 14 -2.06 -34.32 -16.88
CA ARG A 14 -3.23 -33.43 -16.85
C ARG A 14 -3.13 -32.36 -15.76
N ILE A 15 -2.70 -32.76 -14.55
CA ILE A 15 -2.52 -31.83 -13.43
C ILE A 15 -1.46 -30.79 -13.77
N LEU A 16 -0.33 -31.21 -14.36
CA LEU A 16 0.74 -30.30 -14.77
C LEU A 16 0.28 -29.35 -15.88
N ASP A 17 -0.38 -29.86 -16.93
CA ASP A 17 -0.93 -29.04 -18.03
C ASP A 17 -1.85 -27.92 -17.51
N ALA A 18 -2.85 -28.28 -16.70
CA ALA A 18 -3.83 -27.32 -16.19
C ALA A 18 -3.18 -26.21 -15.34
N ASN A 19 -2.19 -26.56 -14.49
CA ASN A 19 -1.58 -25.58 -13.59
C ASN A 19 -0.50 -24.73 -14.27
N LEU A 20 0.13 -25.23 -15.35
CA LEU A 20 1.00 -24.42 -16.21
C LEU A 20 0.22 -23.26 -16.85
N ASP A 21 -0.98 -23.55 -17.37
CA ASP A 21 -1.85 -22.52 -17.95
C ASP A 21 -2.38 -21.55 -16.88
N ARG A 22 -2.93 -22.06 -15.77
CA ARG A 22 -3.43 -21.20 -14.66
C ARG A 22 -2.38 -20.22 -14.14
N ALA A 23 -1.14 -20.68 -13.92
CA ALA A 23 -0.07 -19.82 -13.46
C ALA A 23 0.27 -18.73 -14.48
N ARG A 24 0.32 -19.07 -15.78
CA ARG A 24 0.63 -18.12 -16.86
C ARG A 24 -0.49 -17.12 -17.10
N GLU A 25 -1.74 -17.54 -17.02
CA GLU A 25 -2.93 -16.69 -17.13
C GLU A 25 -3.03 -15.72 -15.96
N GLY A 26 -2.87 -16.21 -14.73
CA GLY A 26 -2.85 -15.36 -13.55
C GLY A 26 -1.76 -14.30 -13.65
N LEU A 27 -0.53 -14.69 -14.01
CA LEU A 27 0.56 -13.73 -14.22
C LEU A 27 0.27 -12.73 -15.34
N ARG A 28 -0.53 -13.10 -16.35
CA ARG A 28 -0.91 -12.18 -17.42
C ARG A 28 -1.80 -11.07 -16.91
N VAL A 29 -2.76 -11.42 -16.05
CA VAL A 29 -3.64 -10.41 -15.41
C VAL A 29 -2.81 -9.40 -14.62
N ILE A 30 -1.82 -9.88 -13.86
CA ILE A 30 -0.93 -9.00 -13.09
C ILE A 30 -0.04 -8.14 -14.01
N GLU A 31 0.56 -8.75 -15.05
CA GLU A 31 1.38 -8.07 -16.05
C GLU A 31 0.66 -6.86 -16.67
N GLU A 32 -0.59 -7.05 -17.07
CA GLU A 32 -1.42 -6.00 -17.70
C GLU A 32 -1.72 -4.85 -16.73
N TRP A 33 -1.97 -5.14 -15.45
CA TRP A 33 -2.13 -4.10 -14.45
C TRP A 33 -0.83 -3.35 -14.19
N CYS A 34 0.31 -4.03 -14.09
CA CYS A 34 1.61 -3.37 -13.98
C CYS A 34 1.85 -2.42 -15.17
N ARG A 35 1.52 -2.85 -16.39
CA ARG A 35 1.73 -2.05 -17.61
C ARG A 35 0.78 -0.87 -17.72
N PHE A 36 -0.51 -1.07 -17.54
CA PHE A 36 -1.53 -0.06 -17.85
C PHE A 36 -2.11 0.64 -16.63
N GLY A 37 -2.17 -0.05 -15.49
CA GLY A 37 -2.64 0.51 -14.23
C GLY A 37 -1.55 1.29 -13.49
N LEU A 38 -0.34 0.71 -13.43
CA LEU A 38 0.78 1.30 -12.68
C LEU A 38 1.82 2.00 -13.56
N ASN A 39 1.81 1.77 -14.87
CA ASN A 39 2.88 2.20 -15.78
C ASN A 39 4.29 1.77 -15.30
N ASP A 40 4.39 0.63 -14.62
CA ASP A 40 5.62 0.10 -14.06
C ASP A 40 6.22 -0.96 -15.02
N SER A 41 7.20 -0.53 -15.81
CA SER A 41 7.86 -1.39 -16.80
C SER A 41 8.66 -2.53 -16.17
N GLN A 42 9.23 -2.33 -14.99
CA GLN A 42 10.05 -3.33 -14.30
C GLN A 42 9.19 -4.49 -13.80
N MET A 43 8.09 -4.20 -13.10
CA MET A 43 7.16 -5.22 -12.62
C MET A 43 6.46 -5.95 -13.77
N ALA A 44 6.10 -5.23 -14.85
CA ALA A 44 5.55 -5.86 -16.05
C ALA A 44 6.55 -6.83 -16.69
N GLN A 45 7.83 -6.44 -16.80
CA GLN A 45 8.88 -7.29 -17.34
C GLN A 45 9.11 -8.53 -16.47
N GLU A 46 9.07 -8.40 -15.14
CA GLU A 46 9.20 -9.53 -14.21
C GLU A 46 8.07 -10.55 -14.39
N CYS A 47 6.82 -10.08 -14.51
CA CYS A 47 5.67 -10.93 -14.81
C CYS A 47 5.84 -11.67 -16.15
N LYS A 48 6.28 -10.95 -17.18
CA LYS A 48 6.53 -11.51 -18.51
C LYS A 48 7.64 -12.56 -18.48
N GLN A 49 8.73 -12.31 -17.75
CA GLN A 49 9.84 -13.26 -17.63
C GLN A 49 9.40 -14.56 -16.96
N MET A 50 8.70 -14.48 -15.82
CA MET A 50 8.13 -15.66 -15.17
C MET A 50 7.18 -16.41 -16.11
N ARG A 51 6.31 -15.71 -16.86
CA ARG A 51 5.42 -16.35 -17.85
C ARG A 51 6.16 -17.12 -18.94
N GLN A 52 7.25 -16.57 -19.45
CA GLN A 52 8.07 -17.23 -20.48
C GLN A 52 8.82 -18.44 -19.92
N GLU A 53 9.34 -18.33 -18.70
CA GLU A 53 9.99 -19.43 -18.00
C GLU A 53 9.02 -20.58 -17.70
N ILE A 54 7.79 -20.29 -17.26
CA ILE A 54 6.76 -21.33 -17.09
C ILE A 54 6.43 -21.98 -18.44
N ALA A 55 6.36 -21.19 -19.53
CA ALA A 55 6.03 -21.70 -20.86
C ALA A 55 7.05 -22.72 -21.39
N THR A 56 8.33 -22.62 -21.00
CA THR A 56 9.35 -23.58 -21.46
C THR A 56 9.14 -24.99 -20.91
N TRP A 57 8.43 -25.12 -19.79
CA TRP A 57 8.07 -26.41 -19.20
C TRP A 57 6.81 -27.03 -19.79
N HIS A 58 6.03 -26.26 -20.55
CA HIS A 58 4.80 -26.73 -21.16
C HIS A 58 5.10 -27.43 -22.48
N SER A 59 5.43 -28.72 -22.39
CA SER A 59 5.80 -29.52 -23.55
C SER A 59 4.59 -29.96 -24.38
N SER A 60 4.84 -30.46 -25.59
CA SER A 60 3.82 -31.08 -26.44
C SER A 60 3.14 -32.25 -25.76
N GLU A 61 3.89 -33.07 -25.01
CA GLU A 61 3.38 -34.25 -24.33
C GLU A 61 2.34 -33.87 -23.26
N LEU A 62 2.65 -32.86 -22.44
CA LEU A 62 1.72 -32.36 -21.43
C LEU A 62 0.45 -31.78 -22.07
N ARG A 63 0.59 -31.04 -23.18
CA ARG A 63 -0.56 -30.51 -23.92
C ARG A 63 -1.46 -31.60 -24.50
N LEU A 64 -0.87 -32.73 -24.93
CA LEU A 64 -1.62 -33.87 -25.49
C LEU A 64 -2.38 -34.66 -24.41
N ALA A 65 -1.96 -34.57 -23.14
CA ALA A 65 -2.67 -35.19 -22.03
C ALA A 65 -3.98 -34.47 -21.68
N ARG A 66 -4.19 -33.24 -22.20
CA ARG A 66 -5.38 -32.43 -21.93
C ARG A 66 -6.64 -33.15 -22.38
N ASP A 67 -7.59 -33.23 -21.46
CA ASP A 67 -8.95 -33.71 -21.73
C ASP A 67 -9.92 -32.80 -20.99
N THR A 68 -10.37 -31.76 -21.68
CA THR A 68 -11.29 -30.75 -21.16
C THR A 68 -12.74 -31.25 -21.18
N GLN A 69 -13.09 -32.17 -22.09
CA GLN A 69 -14.46 -32.68 -22.23
C GLN A 69 -14.84 -33.59 -21.06
N GLU A 70 -13.91 -34.44 -20.61
CA GLU A 70 -14.09 -35.35 -19.48
C GLU A 70 -13.43 -34.82 -18.18
N ASP A 71 -13.18 -33.51 -18.09
CA ASP A 71 -12.69 -32.89 -16.85
C ASP A 71 -13.85 -32.67 -15.88
N VAL A 72 -13.85 -33.48 -14.82
CA VAL A 72 -14.85 -33.50 -13.74
C VAL A 72 -14.95 -32.18 -12.97
N GLY A 73 -13.98 -31.27 -13.10
CA GLY A 73 -13.93 -30.00 -12.37
C GLY A 73 -14.47 -28.79 -13.14
N THR A 74 -14.88 -28.95 -14.41
CA THR A 74 -15.24 -27.81 -15.29
C THR A 74 -16.48 -27.03 -14.85
N GLU A 75 -17.40 -27.67 -14.13
CA GLU A 75 -18.62 -27.04 -13.60
C GLU A 75 -18.44 -26.51 -12.17
N LEU A 76 -17.28 -26.74 -11.54
CA LEU A 76 -17.00 -26.26 -10.20
C LEU A 76 -16.66 -24.76 -10.24
N SER A 77 -17.64 -23.93 -9.86
CA SER A 77 -17.46 -22.49 -9.67
C SER A 77 -17.86 -22.10 -8.26
N HIS A 78 -17.19 -21.11 -7.69
CA HIS A 78 -17.62 -20.52 -6.42
C HIS A 78 -18.33 -19.19 -6.68
N PRO A 79 -19.47 -18.87 -6.03
CA PRO A 79 -20.23 -17.63 -6.29
C PRO A 79 -19.41 -16.34 -6.14
N GLN A 80 -18.35 -16.36 -5.32
CA GLN A 80 -17.43 -15.23 -5.15
C GLN A 80 -16.45 -15.04 -6.33
N GLU A 81 -16.45 -15.93 -7.32
CA GLU A 81 -15.67 -15.79 -8.55
C GLU A 81 -16.38 -14.94 -9.61
N GLU A 82 -17.71 -14.82 -9.54
CA GLU A 82 -18.54 -14.14 -10.54
C GLU A 82 -18.42 -12.61 -10.48
N THR A 83 -18.17 -12.05 -9.30
CA THR A 83 -18.12 -10.59 -9.11
C THR A 83 -16.88 -10.15 -8.34
N ARG A 84 -16.25 -9.08 -8.83
CA ARG A 84 -15.13 -8.40 -8.17
C ARG A 84 -15.44 -6.91 -8.11
N SER A 85 -15.36 -6.32 -6.92
CA SER A 85 -15.75 -4.92 -6.70
C SER A 85 -14.58 -3.94 -6.78
N SER A 86 -13.34 -4.43 -6.90
CA SER A 86 -12.16 -3.57 -7.02
C SER A 86 -10.99 -4.26 -7.71
N ILE A 87 -10.08 -3.45 -8.26
CA ILE A 87 -8.79 -3.90 -8.81
C ILE A 87 -8.00 -4.71 -7.76
N THR A 88 -8.02 -4.27 -6.49
CA THR A 88 -7.36 -5.00 -5.39
C THR A 88 -7.80 -6.44 -5.30
N GLN A 89 -9.10 -6.69 -5.37
CA GLN A 89 -9.65 -8.05 -5.30
C GLN A 89 -9.27 -8.87 -6.52
N VAL A 90 -9.22 -8.25 -7.71
CA VAL A 90 -8.77 -8.92 -8.94
C VAL A 90 -7.31 -9.35 -8.81
N LEU A 91 -6.43 -8.44 -8.39
CA LEU A 91 -5.00 -8.73 -8.22
C LEU A 91 -4.77 -9.80 -7.15
N GLN A 92 -5.40 -9.66 -5.98
CA GLN A 92 -5.22 -10.59 -4.87
C GLN A 92 -5.62 -12.02 -5.24
N ALA A 93 -6.78 -12.22 -5.89
CA ALA A 93 -7.16 -13.57 -6.27
C ALA A 93 -6.30 -14.16 -7.37
N ASN A 94 -5.86 -13.37 -8.34
CA ASN A 94 -4.94 -13.88 -9.35
C ASN A 94 -3.58 -14.24 -8.73
N ILE A 95 -3.06 -13.44 -7.80
CA ILE A 95 -1.86 -13.79 -7.02
C ILE A 95 -2.06 -15.10 -6.25
N CYS A 96 -3.16 -15.28 -5.52
CA CYS A 96 -3.46 -16.53 -4.82
C CYS A 96 -3.50 -17.72 -5.78
N ARG A 97 -4.21 -17.60 -6.91
CA ARG A 97 -4.29 -18.67 -7.92
C ARG A 97 -2.94 -19.00 -8.54
N ILE A 98 -2.08 -18.01 -8.80
CA ILE A 98 -0.72 -18.24 -9.26
C ILE A 98 0.06 -19.04 -8.20
N GLN A 99 -0.01 -18.64 -6.93
CA GLN A 99 0.69 -19.32 -5.84
C GLN A 99 0.22 -20.77 -5.66
N GLU A 100 -1.10 -21.00 -5.73
CA GLU A 100 -1.71 -22.34 -5.68
C GLU A 100 -1.25 -23.19 -6.87
N ALA A 101 -1.36 -22.67 -8.09
CA ALA A 101 -0.94 -23.38 -9.30
C ALA A 101 0.55 -23.74 -9.27
N LEU A 102 1.40 -22.80 -8.87
CA LEU A 102 2.83 -23.05 -8.73
C LEU A 102 3.15 -24.04 -7.61
N ARG A 103 2.35 -24.08 -6.52
CA ARG A 103 2.51 -25.10 -5.46
C ARG A 103 2.20 -26.50 -6.00
N VAL A 104 1.13 -26.63 -6.79
CA VAL A 104 0.77 -27.88 -7.45
C VAL A 104 1.87 -28.30 -8.42
N LEU A 105 2.37 -27.37 -9.24
CA LEU A 105 3.46 -27.63 -10.18
C LEU A 105 4.74 -28.07 -9.48
N GLU A 106 5.15 -27.42 -8.39
CA GLU A 106 6.33 -27.81 -7.61
C GLU A 106 6.22 -29.25 -7.08
N GLU A 107 5.07 -29.64 -6.54
CA GLU A 107 4.92 -30.95 -5.90
C GLU A 107 4.73 -32.08 -6.92
N TYR A 108 3.84 -31.92 -7.90
CA TYR A 108 3.57 -32.98 -8.89
C TYR A 108 4.72 -33.17 -9.88
N SER A 109 5.49 -32.12 -10.18
CA SER A 109 6.65 -32.26 -11.06
C SER A 109 7.73 -33.17 -10.48
N LYS A 110 7.82 -33.35 -9.16
CA LYS A 110 8.73 -34.32 -8.54
C LYS A 110 8.47 -35.77 -8.98
N LEU A 111 7.25 -36.06 -9.42
CA LEU A 111 6.85 -37.35 -9.99
C LEU A 111 7.02 -37.42 -11.52
N TYR A 112 7.37 -36.30 -12.17
CA TYR A 112 7.50 -36.18 -13.63
C TYR A 112 8.94 -35.85 -14.05
N LYS A 113 9.47 -34.69 -13.62
CA LYS A 113 10.86 -34.21 -13.80
C LYS A 113 11.29 -33.39 -12.59
N SER A 114 12.32 -33.82 -11.87
CA SER A 114 12.74 -33.17 -10.62
C SER A 114 13.26 -31.74 -10.84
N GLU A 115 13.90 -31.45 -11.98
CA GLU A 115 14.39 -30.10 -12.31
C GLU A 115 13.25 -29.09 -12.46
N MET A 116 12.10 -29.55 -12.93
CA MET A 116 10.88 -28.74 -13.06
C MET A 116 10.37 -28.32 -11.67
N GLY A 117 10.48 -29.19 -10.67
CA GLY A 117 10.09 -28.88 -9.29
C GLY A 117 10.94 -27.78 -8.66
N GLU A 118 12.26 -27.84 -8.84
CA GLU A 118 13.15 -26.78 -8.36
C GLU A 118 12.88 -25.45 -9.08
N ALA A 119 12.63 -25.47 -10.39
CA ALA A 119 12.27 -24.27 -11.14
C ALA A 119 11.01 -23.59 -10.58
N PHE A 120 9.94 -24.34 -10.32
CA PHE A 120 8.72 -23.74 -9.79
C PHE A 120 8.83 -23.26 -8.36
N LYS A 121 9.65 -23.89 -7.53
CA LYS A 121 9.99 -23.36 -6.21
C LYS A 121 10.64 -21.97 -6.32
N GLN A 122 11.56 -21.76 -7.26
CA GLN A 122 12.18 -20.45 -7.47
C GLN A 122 11.18 -19.40 -7.99
N ILE A 123 10.32 -19.78 -8.95
CA ILE A 123 9.28 -18.89 -9.47
C ILE A 123 8.29 -18.50 -8.36
N ARG A 124 7.94 -19.41 -7.44
CA ARG A 124 7.09 -19.08 -6.27
C ARG A 124 7.68 -17.97 -5.41
N TYR A 125 8.97 -18.02 -5.12
CA TYR A 125 9.62 -16.95 -4.35
C TYR A 125 9.58 -15.61 -5.07
N ARG A 126 9.74 -15.60 -6.39
CA ARG A 126 9.60 -14.39 -7.21
C ARG A 126 8.18 -13.83 -7.20
N VAL A 127 7.16 -14.69 -7.18
CA VAL A 127 5.75 -14.27 -7.02
C VAL A 127 5.51 -13.61 -5.65
N TYR A 128 6.10 -14.12 -4.57
CA TYR A 128 6.00 -13.47 -3.24
C TYR A 128 6.65 -12.08 -3.23
N ILE A 129 7.79 -11.94 -3.89
CA ILE A 129 8.46 -10.64 -4.04
C ILE A 129 7.58 -9.69 -4.86
N LEU A 130 7.01 -10.16 -5.97
CA LEU A 130 6.10 -9.37 -6.81
C LEU A 130 4.87 -8.88 -6.02
N GLU A 131 4.23 -9.76 -5.24
CA GLU A 131 3.09 -9.39 -4.39
C GLU A 131 3.46 -8.29 -3.38
N SER A 132 4.59 -8.46 -2.68
CA SER A 132 5.10 -7.46 -1.73
C SER A 132 5.38 -6.11 -2.40
N ASN A 133 5.97 -6.12 -3.60
CA ASN A 133 6.25 -4.93 -4.38
C ASN A 133 4.97 -4.20 -4.82
N LEU A 134 3.95 -4.94 -5.27
CA LEU A 134 2.65 -4.37 -5.65
C LEU A 134 1.95 -3.68 -4.48
N LEU A 135 1.95 -4.30 -3.30
CA LEU A 135 1.38 -3.71 -2.08
C LEU A 135 2.13 -2.43 -1.67
N THR A 136 3.46 -2.48 -1.73
CA THR A 136 4.33 -1.34 -1.41
C THR A 136 4.10 -0.18 -2.38
N TYR A 137 4.06 -0.46 -3.69
CA TYR A 137 3.78 0.53 -4.72
C TYR A 137 2.45 1.23 -4.47
N ARG A 138 1.39 0.46 -4.18
CA ARG A 138 0.06 1.03 -3.94
C ARG A 138 0.04 1.99 -2.76
N ARG A 139 0.72 1.65 -1.65
CA ARG A 139 0.83 2.55 -0.49
C ARG A 139 1.54 3.85 -0.88
N ARG A 140 2.65 3.76 -1.63
CA ARG A 140 3.40 4.93 -2.10
C ARG A 140 2.60 5.80 -3.06
N GLN A 141 1.87 5.20 -3.99
CA GLN A 141 1.01 5.93 -4.92
C GLN A 141 -0.07 6.71 -4.15
N LYS A 142 -0.77 6.07 -3.22
CA LYS A 142 -1.76 6.75 -2.37
C LYS A 142 -1.15 7.90 -1.56
N LEU A 143 0.05 7.73 -1.04
CA LEU A 143 0.77 8.77 -0.31
C LEU A 143 1.10 9.96 -1.22
N HIS A 144 1.52 9.67 -2.45
CA HIS A 144 1.85 10.69 -3.44
C HIS A 144 0.60 11.46 -3.90
N ASP A 145 -0.54 10.78 -4.01
CA ASP A 145 -1.82 11.35 -4.42
C ASP A 145 -2.56 12.08 -3.27
N ALA A 146 -2.22 11.77 -2.01
CA ALA A 146 -2.82 12.41 -0.84
C ALA A 146 -2.44 13.90 -0.77
N ARG A 147 -3.43 14.79 -0.89
CA ARG A 147 -3.27 16.24 -0.74
C ARG A 147 -3.57 16.76 0.66
N LEU A 148 -4.45 16.05 1.37
CA LEU A 148 -4.91 16.42 2.70
C LEU A 148 -4.62 15.27 3.67
N TYR A 149 -3.98 15.61 4.79
CA TYR A 149 -3.58 14.67 5.81
C TYR A 149 -4.22 15.06 7.16
N LEU A 150 -5.08 14.21 7.72
CA LEU A 150 -5.60 14.41 9.08
C LEU A 150 -4.63 13.84 10.10
N VAL A 151 -4.22 14.65 11.06
CA VAL A 151 -3.60 14.18 12.30
C VAL A 151 -4.63 14.27 13.42
N THR A 152 -4.97 13.13 14.03
CA THR A 152 -6.02 13.12 15.07
C THR A 152 -5.54 13.80 16.36
N SER A 153 -6.49 14.26 17.14
CA SER A 153 -6.29 14.62 18.54
C SER A 153 -7.33 13.90 19.41
N PRO A 154 -7.03 13.52 20.65
CA PRO A 154 -8.01 12.87 21.52
C PRO A 154 -9.29 13.72 21.68
N CYS A 155 -10.45 13.11 21.44
CA CYS A 155 -11.78 13.65 21.72
C CYS A 155 -12.79 12.51 21.86
N GLU A 156 -13.95 12.75 22.50
CA GLU A 156 -14.98 11.74 22.68
C GLU A 156 -15.56 11.25 21.34
N GLN A 157 -15.64 12.15 20.36
CA GLN A 157 -16.20 11.90 19.03
C GLN A 157 -15.15 11.42 18.01
N LEU A 158 -13.99 10.89 18.44
CA LEU A 158 -12.86 10.54 17.58
C LEU A 158 -13.27 9.73 16.34
N PHE A 159 -14.04 8.65 16.54
CA PHE A 159 -14.43 7.76 15.43
C PHE A 159 -15.40 8.42 14.46
N SER A 160 -16.40 9.15 14.96
CA SER A 160 -17.41 9.79 14.10
C SER A 160 -16.80 10.95 13.31
N VAL A 161 -15.86 11.69 13.90
CA VAL A 161 -15.11 12.75 13.21
C VAL A 161 -14.24 12.16 12.10
N VAL A 162 -13.47 11.10 12.37
CA VAL A 162 -12.64 10.44 11.34
C VAL A 162 -13.51 9.84 10.24
N GLU A 163 -14.61 9.18 10.57
CA GLU A 163 -15.54 8.64 9.58
C GLU A 163 -16.14 9.75 8.70
N ALA A 164 -16.53 10.87 9.30
CA ALA A 164 -17.04 12.04 8.58
C ALA A 164 -15.96 12.68 7.68
N ALA A 165 -14.71 12.73 8.13
CA ALA A 165 -13.59 13.22 7.33
C ALA A 165 -13.32 12.31 6.12
N LEU A 166 -13.34 10.99 6.31
CA LEU A 166 -13.21 10.01 5.23
C LEU A 166 -14.37 10.11 4.22
N LYS A 167 -15.61 10.32 4.69
CA LYS A 167 -16.77 10.64 3.83
C LYS A 167 -16.61 11.93 3.03
N GLY A 168 -15.81 12.88 3.53
CA GLY A 168 -15.44 14.11 2.83
C GLY A 168 -14.44 13.92 1.70
N GLY A 169 -13.83 12.74 1.56
CA GLY A 169 -12.81 12.45 0.55
C GLY A 169 -11.37 12.44 1.07
N LEU A 170 -11.18 12.47 2.40
CA LEU A 170 -9.86 12.32 3.00
C LEU A 170 -9.29 10.91 2.74
N THR A 171 -8.03 10.81 2.33
CA THR A 171 -7.37 9.54 1.98
C THR A 171 -6.15 9.20 2.84
N LEU A 172 -5.79 10.04 3.82
CA LEU A 172 -4.65 9.82 4.71
C LEU A 172 -4.96 10.30 6.14
N VAL A 173 -4.86 9.39 7.10
CA VAL A 173 -5.15 9.63 8.54
C VAL A 173 -3.96 9.18 9.39
N GLN A 174 -3.57 10.01 10.36
CA GLN A 174 -2.61 9.68 11.41
C GLN A 174 -3.33 9.57 12.74
N TYR A 175 -3.28 8.40 13.36
CA TYR A 175 -3.69 8.26 14.74
C TYR A 175 -2.57 8.74 15.66
N ARG A 176 -2.85 9.83 16.38
CA ARG A 176 -1.97 10.44 17.37
C ARG A 176 -2.66 10.51 18.73
N ASP A 177 -2.12 9.74 19.67
CA ASP A 177 -2.51 9.75 21.07
C ASP A 177 -1.29 9.48 21.94
N LYS A 178 -0.98 10.43 22.84
CA LYS A 178 0.20 10.37 23.72
C LYS A 178 -0.14 10.02 25.16
N ASN A 179 -1.42 10.00 25.53
CA ASN A 179 -1.84 10.05 26.93
C ASN A 179 -2.69 8.86 27.37
N THR A 180 -3.37 8.16 26.46
CA THR A 180 -4.15 6.96 26.81
C THR A 180 -3.25 5.78 27.15
N ASP A 181 -3.77 4.81 27.89
CA ASP A 181 -3.09 3.54 28.13
C ASP A 181 -3.02 2.67 26.86
N ASP A 182 -2.11 1.68 26.84
CA ASP A 182 -1.85 0.87 25.66
C ASP A 182 -3.05 -0.01 25.25
N ILE A 183 -3.91 -0.44 26.18
CA ILE A 183 -5.10 -1.25 25.87
C ILE A 183 -6.11 -0.40 25.10
N THR A 184 -6.44 0.77 25.64
CA THR A 184 -7.35 1.72 25.00
C THR A 184 -6.79 2.18 23.66
N ARG A 185 -5.49 2.50 23.61
CA ARG A 185 -4.83 2.95 22.39
C ARG A 185 -4.88 1.89 21.30
N LEU A 186 -4.64 0.62 21.63
CA LEU A 186 -4.71 -0.50 20.69
C LEU A 186 -6.13 -0.66 20.13
N ALA A 187 -7.15 -0.66 21.00
CA ALA A 187 -8.55 -0.79 20.58
C ALA A 187 -8.98 0.35 19.64
N ASN A 188 -8.58 1.59 19.97
CA ASN A 188 -8.84 2.76 19.12
C ASN A 188 -8.14 2.65 17.77
N ALA A 189 -6.87 2.25 17.76
CA ALA A 189 -6.09 2.09 16.53
C ALA A 189 -6.68 1.01 15.61
N GLN A 190 -7.14 -0.12 16.15
CA GLN A 190 -7.82 -1.17 15.37
C GLN A 190 -9.11 -0.67 14.72
N LYS A 191 -9.93 0.07 15.47
CA LYS A 191 -11.19 0.62 14.95
C LYS A 191 -10.94 1.68 13.88
N LEU A 192 -9.97 2.58 14.07
CA LEU A 192 -9.58 3.57 13.07
C LEU A 192 -8.98 2.93 11.82
N ARG A 193 -8.18 1.86 11.99
CA ARG A 193 -7.63 1.08 10.87
C ARG A 193 -8.74 0.52 10.00
N GLN A 194 -9.78 -0.06 10.62
CA GLN A 194 -10.93 -0.60 9.89
C GLN A 194 -11.66 0.49 9.11
N LEU A 195 -11.96 1.63 9.74
CA LEU A 195 -12.60 2.78 9.07
C LEU A 195 -11.80 3.25 7.84
N CYS A 196 -10.48 3.36 7.97
CA CYS A 196 -9.62 3.75 6.84
C CYS A 196 -9.62 2.68 5.74
N ARG A 197 -9.57 1.39 6.10
CA ARG A 197 -9.59 0.28 5.15
C ARG A 197 -10.88 0.26 4.32
N ASP A 198 -12.03 0.45 4.96
CA ASP A 198 -13.34 0.46 4.30
C ASP A 198 -13.48 1.61 3.28
N ARG A 199 -12.67 2.66 3.41
CA ARG A 199 -12.65 3.84 2.54
C ARG A 199 -11.40 3.95 1.68
N ASP A 200 -10.62 2.88 1.60
CA ASP A 200 -9.36 2.81 0.87
C ASP A 200 -8.33 3.91 1.25
N ALA A 201 -8.40 4.44 2.47
CA ALA A 201 -7.49 5.46 2.99
C ALA A 201 -6.26 4.84 3.69
N LEU A 202 -5.14 5.56 3.64
CA LEU A 202 -3.93 5.22 4.37
C LEU A 202 -4.08 5.51 5.86
N PHE A 203 -3.62 4.58 6.69
CA PHE A 203 -3.62 4.71 8.14
C PHE A 203 -2.20 4.67 8.71
N ILE A 204 -1.80 5.75 9.37
CA ILE A 204 -0.47 5.95 9.94
C ILE A 204 -0.55 6.03 11.47
N ILE A 205 0.37 5.37 12.16
CA ILE A 205 0.51 5.50 13.62
C ILE A 205 1.59 6.54 13.96
N ASN A 206 1.27 7.47 14.85
CA ASN A 206 2.25 8.41 15.38
C ASN A 206 3.18 7.72 16.39
N ASP A 207 4.49 7.88 16.23
CA ASP A 207 5.62 7.50 17.12
C ASP A 207 5.78 5.98 17.38
N ARG A 208 4.70 5.24 17.68
CA ARG A 208 4.70 3.85 18.14
C ARG A 208 4.80 2.83 16.99
N VAL A 209 6.03 2.42 16.69
CA VAL A 209 6.33 1.42 15.64
C VAL A 209 5.73 0.04 15.96
N ASP A 210 5.76 -0.37 17.21
CA ASP A 210 5.17 -1.61 17.72
C ASP A 210 3.64 -1.64 17.50
N LEU A 211 2.95 -0.53 17.79
CA LEU A 211 1.51 -0.43 17.58
C LEU A 211 1.15 -0.50 16.09
N ALA A 212 1.96 0.11 15.22
CA ALA A 212 1.75 0.04 13.78
C ALA A 212 1.80 -1.40 13.26
N VAL A 213 2.72 -2.22 13.77
CA VAL A 213 2.77 -3.66 13.46
C VAL A 213 1.55 -4.38 14.02
N ALA A 214 1.20 -4.13 15.29
CA ALA A 214 0.10 -4.81 15.97
C ALA A 214 -1.27 -4.62 15.30
N VAL A 215 -1.51 -3.49 14.64
CA VAL A 215 -2.78 -3.19 13.95
C VAL A 215 -2.71 -3.27 12.43
N ASP A 216 -1.59 -3.74 11.88
CA ASP A 216 -1.30 -3.72 10.43
C ASP A 216 -1.59 -2.35 9.79
N ALA A 217 -1.04 -1.30 10.40
CA ALA A 217 -1.07 0.04 9.85
C ALA A 217 -0.21 0.12 8.58
N ASP A 218 -0.54 1.09 7.72
CA ASP A 218 0.20 1.32 6.48
C ASP A 218 1.58 1.95 6.72
N GLY A 219 1.81 2.50 7.90
CA GLY A 219 3.08 3.11 8.27
C GLY A 219 3.10 3.82 9.61
N VAL A 220 4.19 4.53 9.85
CA VAL A 220 4.39 5.39 11.02
C VAL A 220 4.76 6.82 10.63
N HIS A 221 4.53 7.76 11.55
CA HIS A 221 5.13 9.08 11.50
C HIS A 221 5.97 9.30 12.77
N LEU A 222 7.23 9.66 12.60
CA LEU A 222 8.19 9.82 13.68
C LEU A 222 8.53 11.30 13.90
N GLY A 223 8.61 11.73 15.13
CA GLY A 223 9.24 12.97 15.56
C GLY A 223 10.76 12.85 15.68
N GLN A 224 11.41 13.96 16.03
CA GLN A 224 12.88 14.04 16.13
C GLN A 224 13.44 13.21 17.31
N GLN A 225 12.65 13.02 18.37
CA GLN A 225 13.03 12.28 19.57
C GLN A 225 12.54 10.82 19.60
N ASP A 226 11.87 10.36 18.53
CA ASP A 226 11.37 8.98 18.41
C ASP A 226 12.44 8.06 17.80
N LEU A 227 12.08 6.79 17.58
CA LEU A 227 13.00 5.80 16.97
C LEU A 227 13.63 6.33 15.67
N PRO A 228 14.92 6.06 15.42
CA PRO A 228 15.54 6.34 14.13
C PRO A 228 14.83 5.60 12.98
N ILE A 229 14.81 6.20 11.80
CA ILE A 229 14.14 5.62 10.61
C ILE A 229 14.71 4.23 10.29
N GLU A 230 16.03 4.05 10.42
CA GLU A 230 16.68 2.76 10.20
C GLU A 230 16.10 1.65 11.09
N ILE A 231 15.95 1.91 12.39
CA ILE A 231 15.39 0.94 13.34
C ILE A 231 13.91 0.72 13.08
N ALA A 232 13.14 1.78 12.80
CA ALA A 232 11.74 1.65 12.43
C ALA A 232 11.57 0.80 11.16
N ARG A 233 12.45 0.96 10.16
CA ARG A 233 12.46 0.18 8.91
C ARG A 233 12.75 -1.29 9.16
N GLN A 234 13.68 -1.62 10.06
CA GLN A 234 13.98 -3.01 10.45
C GLN A 234 12.75 -3.70 11.05
N ILE A 235 11.97 -2.99 11.87
CA ILE A 235 10.77 -3.54 12.53
C ILE A 235 9.59 -3.63 11.55
N LEU A 236 9.37 -2.59 10.74
CA LEU A 236 8.19 -2.49 9.86
C LEU A 236 8.34 -3.27 8.56
N GLY A 237 9.57 -3.55 8.16
CA GLY A 237 9.91 -4.11 6.85
C GLY A 237 9.94 -3.06 5.73
N PRO A 238 10.28 -3.49 4.50
CA PRO A 238 10.53 -2.58 3.38
C PRO A 238 9.27 -1.90 2.82
N GLY A 239 8.09 -2.45 3.08
CA GLY A 239 6.85 -2.07 2.38
C GLY A 239 5.89 -1.12 3.10
N ARG A 240 6.18 -0.72 4.34
CA ARG A 240 5.35 0.24 5.10
C ARG A 240 5.91 1.65 4.98
N ILE A 241 5.06 2.65 5.11
CA ILE A 241 5.43 4.07 4.99
C ILE A 241 6.10 4.54 6.29
N ILE A 242 7.18 5.32 6.18
CA ILE A 242 7.79 6.02 7.31
C ILE A 242 7.84 7.51 7.02
N GLY A 243 7.08 8.29 7.79
CA GLY A 243 7.13 9.75 7.78
C GLY A 243 8.05 10.31 8.85
N LYS A 244 8.64 11.49 8.62
CA LYS A 244 9.42 12.21 9.63
C LYS A 244 8.96 13.67 9.77
N SER A 245 8.76 14.14 11.00
CA SER A 245 8.56 15.57 11.27
C SER A 245 9.87 16.32 11.13
N THR A 246 9.86 17.46 10.43
CA THR A 246 11.04 18.29 10.17
C THR A 246 10.69 19.75 10.42
N THR A 247 11.62 20.51 10.99
CA THR A 247 11.41 21.89 11.43
C THR A 247 12.36 22.90 10.79
N ASN A 248 13.33 22.42 10.01
CA ASN A 248 14.34 23.22 9.32
C ASN A 248 14.96 22.43 8.14
N PRO A 249 15.65 23.10 7.20
CA PRO A 249 16.32 22.46 6.06
C PRO A 249 17.21 21.26 6.41
N GLN A 250 18.00 21.36 7.48
CA GLN A 250 18.94 20.30 7.86
C GLN A 250 18.23 19.03 8.32
N GLU A 251 17.12 19.17 9.06
CA GLU A 251 16.27 18.05 9.44
C GLU A 251 15.59 17.39 8.23
N MET A 252 15.20 18.17 7.22
CA MET A 252 14.65 17.64 5.96
C MET A 252 15.69 16.82 5.20
N GLU A 253 16.86 17.39 4.93
CA GLU A 253 17.93 16.71 4.21
C GLU A 253 18.32 15.39 4.92
N SER A 254 18.45 15.44 6.25
CA SER A 254 18.73 14.27 7.07
C SER A 254 17.62 13.21 6.99
N ALA A 255 16.35 13.61 7.07
CA ALA A 255 15.22 12.69 6.97
C ALA A 255 15.15 12.00 5.60
N ILE A 256 15.39 12.74 4.52
CA ILE A 256 15.43 12.22 3.14
C ILE A 256 16.60 11.24 2.99
N ALA A 257 17.79 11.62 3.44
CA ALA A 257 18.99 10.76 3.38
C ALA A 257 18.83 9.46 4.17
N GLN A 258 18.08 9.50 5.28
CA GLN A 258 17.74 8.33 6.09
C GLN A 258 16.64 7.44 5.48
N GLY A 259 16.03 7.84 4.36
CA GLY A 259 15.01 7.06 3.66
C GLY A 259 13.59 7.24 4.19
N ALA A 260 13.23 8.44 4.67
CA ALA A 260 11.83 8.79 4.91
C ALA A 260 11.03 8.70 3.59
N ASP A 261 9.84 8.09 3.64
CA ASP A 261 8.93 8.03 2.48
C ASP A 261 8.17 9.35 2.28
N TYR A 262 8.04 10.16 3.35
CA TYR A 262 7.53 11.54 3.29
C TYR A 262 7.96 12.34 4.53
N ILE A 263 7.77 13.65 4.49
CA ILE A 263 8.09 14.53 5.62
C ILE A 263 6.94 15.47 5.99
N GLY A 264 6.85 15.81 7.28
CA GLY A 264 6.03 16.93 7.76
C GLY A 264 6.89 18.18 7.85
N VAL A 265 6.49 19.25 7.17
CA VAL A 265 7.22 20.53 7.09
C VAL A 265 6.50 21.54 7.98
N GLY A 266 7.06 21.83 9.16
CA GLY A 266 6.44 22.78 10.08
C GLY A 266 7.03 22.76 11.50
N PRO A 267 6.48 23.55 12.44
CA PRO A 267 5.21 24.27 12.31
C PRO A 267 5.31 25.49 11.38
N VAL A 268 4.32 25.68 10.49
CA VAL A 268 4.23 26.85 9.60
C VAL A 268 3.83 28.10 10.40
N TYR A 269 2.81 27.97 11.24
CA TYR A 269 2.38 28.98 12.19
C TYR A 269 2.59 28.48 13.63
N GLU A 270 2.71 29.40 14.59
CA GLU A 270 2.73 29.03 16.00
C GLU A 270 1.50 28.20 16.37
N THR A 271 1.70 27.15 17.17
CA THR A 271 0.63 26.23 17.52
C THR A 271 0.67 25.83 18.99
N PRO A 272 -0.48 25.85 19.69
CA PRO A 272 -0.56 25.34 21.05
C PRO A 272 -0.40 23.81 21.15
N THR A 273 -0.41 23.08 20.01
CA THR A 273 -0.23 21.61 20.00
C THR A 273 1.22 21.19 20.26
N LYS A 274 2.20 22.10 20.11
CA LYS A 274 3.62 21.93 20.50
C LYS A 274 4.16 23.26 21.07
N PRO A 275 3.82 23.61 22.33
CA PRO A 275 4.21 24.89 22.92
C PRO A 275 5.75 25.01 23.00
N GLY A 276 6.28 26.19 22.60
CA GLY A 276 7.70 26.52 22.71
C GLY A 276 8.57 26.32 21.46
N LYS A 277 8.02 25.89 20.33
CA LYS A 277 8.74 25.88 19.04
C LYS A 277 8.34 27.10 18.22
N ALA A 278 9.33 27.93 17.87
CA ALA A 278 9.16 29.02 16.91
C ALA A 278 8.63 28.47 15.58
N ALA A 279 7.76 29.24 14.92
CA ALA A 279 7.31 28.91 13.57
C ALA A 279 8.51 28.88 12.61
N ALA A 280 8.63 27.82 11.82
CA ALA A 280 9.62 27.73 10.74
C ALA A 280 9.29 28.70 9.59
N GLY A 281 8.01 29.13 9.51
CA GLY A 281 7.52 30.13 8.58
C GLY A 281 7.52 29.67 7.11
N PHE A 282 7.20 30.60 6.21
CA PHE A 282 7.09 30.32 4.78
C PHE A 282 8.44 30.08 4.09
N GLU A 283 9.55 30.55 4.66
CA GLU A 283 10.89 30.31 4.09
C GLU A 283 11.22 28.81 4.07
N TYR A 284 10.84 28.09 5.12
CA TYR A 284 11.06 26.64 5.14
C TYR A 284 10.19 25.90 4.12
N ILE A 285 8.96 26.38 3.87
CA ILE A 285 8.12 25.87 2.78
C ILE A 285 8.80 26.07 1.42
N ARG A 286 9.27 27.29 1.13
CA ARG A 286 9.95 27.60 -0.14
C ARG A 286 11.19 26.73 -0.34
N HIS A 287 11.94 26.47 0.73
CA HIS A 287 13.06 25.57 0.69
C HIS A 287 12.64 24.13 0.35
N ALA A 288 11.57 23.61 0.98
CA ALA A 288 11.04 22.28 0.70
C ALA A 288 10.53 22.12 -0.75
N VAL A 289 9.90 23.15 -1.32
CA VAL A 289 9.49 23.19 -2.74
C VAL A 289 10.67 22.95 -3.67
N GLN A 290 11.83 23.54 -3.37
CA GLN A 290 13.00 23.48 -4.24
C GLN A 290 13.84 22.21 -4.06
N HIS A 291 13.84 21.61 -2.86
CA HIS A 291 14.83 20.58 -2.51
C HIS A 291 14.24 19.23 -2.07
N SER A 292 12.94 19.13 -1.79
CA SER A 292 12.36 17.84 -1.35
C SER A 292 12.19 16.88 -2.52
N SER A 293 12.87 15.72 -2.44
CA SER A 293 12.71 14.61 -3.39
C SER A 293 11.60 13.62 -3.01
N VAL A 294 10.95 13.84 -1.87
CA VAL A 294 9.85 13.01 -1.36
C VAL A 294 8.59 13.86 -1.16
N PRO A 295 7.38 13.25 -1.13
CA PRO A 295 6.17 13.96 -0.73
C PRO A 295 6.34 14.64 0.63
N TRP A 296 5.75 15.82 0.77
CA TRP A 296 5.81 16.56 2.02
C TRP A 296 4.48 17.27 2.29
N PHE A 297 4.16 17.42 3.57
CA PHE A 297 2.92 18.05 4.02
C PHE A 297 3.26 19.25 4.91
N ALA A 298 2.83 20.44 4.51
CA ALA A 298 2.90 21.61 5.38
C ALA A 298 2.00 21.39 6.61
N ILE A 299 2.51 21.64 7.81
CA ILE A 299 1.78 21.38 9.06
C ILE A 299 2.01 22.50 10.08
N GLY A 300 1.04 22.72 10.95
CA GLY A 300 1.17 23.60 12.12
C GLY A 300 0.37 24.87 11.98
N GLY A 301 -0.75 24.94 12.70
CA GLY A 301 -1.64 26.11 12.73
C GLY A 301 -2.44 26.36 11.45
N ILE A 302 -2.46 25.42 10.51
CA ILE A 302 -3.18 25.57 9.23
C ILE A 302 -4.66 25.24 9.41
N ASP A 303 -5.52 26.07 8.83
CA ASP A 303 -6.98 25.92 8.77
C ASP A 303 -7.56 26.51 7.46
N THR A 304 -8.89 26.53 7.33
CA THR A 304 -9.56 27.02 6.12
C THR A 304 -9.36 28.51 5.87
N SER A 305 -9.04 29.31 6.88
CA SER A 305 -8.84 30.76 6.74
C SER A 305 -7.45 31.13 6.21
N ASN A 306 -6.42 30.33 6.55
CA ASN A 306 -5.02 30.64 6.22
C ASN A 306 -4.36 29.70 5.20
N VAL A 307 -5.01 28.58 4.84
CA VAL A 307 -4.43 27.60 3.88
C VAL A 307 -4.00 28.24 2.56
N SER A 308 -4.72 29.25 2.06
CA SER A 308 -4.38 29.93 0.81
C SER A 308 -2.99 30.56 0.82
N GLU A 309 -2.52 31.06 1.96
CA GLU A 309 -1.16 31.63 2.09
C GLU A 309 -0.09 30.54 2.03
N VAL A 310 -0.39 29.37 2.62
CA VAL A 310 0.48 28.20 2.58
C VAL A 310 0.62 27.66 1.15
N LEU A 311 -0.48 27.66 0.38
CA LEU A 311 -0.47 27.30 -1.04
C LEU A 311 0.28 28.34 -1.87
N ALA A 312 0.11 29.65 -1.57
CA ALA A 312 0.85 30.71 -2.23
C ALA A 312 2.37 30.65 -1.97
N ALA A 313 2.80 30.04 -0.86
CA ALA A 313 4.20 29.73 -0.59
C ALA A 313 4.72 28.50 -1.35
N GLY A 314 3.85 27.78 -2.09
CA GLY A 314 4.19 26.67 -2.97
C GLY A 314 3.83 25.28 -2.42
N ALA A 315 3.15 25.18 -1.28
CA ALA A 315 2.69 23.89 -0.79
C ALA A 315 1.57 23.31 -1.65
N GLU A 316 1.67 22.03 -2.01
CA GLU A 316 0.62 21.28 -2.69
C GLU A 316 -0.18 20.39 -1.74
N ARG A 317 0.31 20.20 -0.51
CA ARG A 317 -0.25 19.28 0.48
C ARG A 317 -0.18 19.88 1.87
N VAL A 318 -1.22 19.63 2.66
CA VAL A 318 -1.31 20.13 4.03
C VAL A 318 -1.74 19.04 5.00
N ALA A 319 -1.19 19.08 6.20
CA ALA A 319 -1.63 18.30 7.33
C ALA A 319 -2.39 19.17 8.34
N ILE A 320 -3.58 18.72 8.71
CA ILE A 320 -4.55 19.46 9.50
C ILE A 320 -4.89 18.67 10.75
N VAL A 321 -5.01 19.38 11.88
CA VAL A 321 -5.42 18.80 13.16
C VAL A 321 -6.77 19.40 13.56
N ARG A 322 -6.75 20.60 14.16
CA ARG A 322 -7.92 21.23 14.79
C ARG A 322 -9.04 21.55 13.81
N ALA A 323 -8.72 22.09 12.63
CA ALA A 323 -9.72 22.54 11.67
C ALA A 323 -10.62 21.41 11.14
N ILE A 324 -10.23 20.15 11.29
CA ILE A 324 -11.09 18.99 11.03
C ILE A 324 -11.58 18.37 12.34
N MET A 325 -10.68 18.18 13.33
CA MET A 325 -11.04 17.51 14.58
C MET A 325 -12.08 18.26 15.43
N GLN A 326 -12.17 19.58 15.28
CA GLN A 326 -13.06 20.47 16.03
C GLN A 326 -14.12 21.12 15.14
N ALA A 327 -14.25 20.69 13.88
CA ALA A 327 -15.27 21.20 12.99
C ALA A 327 -16.66 20.71 13.42
N GLU A 328 -17.66 21.59 13.38
CA GLU A 328 -19.06 21.19 13.55
C GLU A 328 -19.49 20.18 12.46
N ASN A 329 -18.95 20.33 11.25
CA ASN A 329 -19.14 19.40 10.14
C ASN A 329 -17.79 19.02 9.50
N PRO A 330 -17.13 17.94 9.96
CA PRO A 330 -15.85 17.50 9.42
C PRO A 330 -15.90 17.13 7.93
N THR A 331 -17.05 16.64 7.44
CA THR A 331 -17.23 16.34 6.00
C THR A 331 -17.14 17.61 5.16
N SER A 332 -17.81 18.70 5.58
CA SER A 332 -17.73 19.99 4.87
C SER A 332 -16.32 20.55 4.93
N ALA A 333 -15.70 20.55 6.11
CA ALA A 333 -14.35 21.07 6.30
C ALA A 333 -13.32 20.38 5.37
N VAL A 334 -13.41 19.04 5.24
CA VAL A 334 -12.55 18.28 4.32
C VAL A 334 -12.80 18.66 2.86
N LYS A 335 -14.07 18.76 2.44
CA LYS A 335 -14.41 19.16 1.06
C LYS A 335 -13.91 20.55 0.72
N ASP A 336 -14.08 21.50 1.64
CA ASP A 336 -13.64 22.87 1.46
C ASP A 336 -12.11 22.94 1.33
N LEU A 337 -11.36 22.24 2.20
CA LEU A 337 -9.90 22.15 2.12
C LEU A 337 -9.43 21.50 0.82
N LEU A 338 -10.04 20.38 0.41
CA LEU A 338 -9.70 19.70 -0.85
C LEU A 338 -9.97 20.58 -2.07
N SER A 339 -11.05 21.37 -2.06
CA SER A 339 -11.37 22.30 -3.15
C SER A 339 -10.30 23.40 -3.28
N LYS A 340 -9.78 23.90 -2.16
CA LYS A 340 -8.71 24.91 -2.16
C LYS A 340 -7.37 24.35 -2.61
N LEU A 341 -7.08 23.09 -2.30
CA LEU A 341 -5.88 22.40 -2.77
C LEU A 341 -5.87 22.16 -4.29
N GLY A 342 -7.02 22.32 -4.97
CA GLY A 342 -7.17 22.17 -6.42
C GLY A 342 -6.93 20.74 -6.91
N ASP A 343 -7.33 20.42 -8.14
CA ASP A 343 -7.02 19.11 -8.73
C ASP A 343 -5.61 19.10 -9.33
N ARG A 344 -4.85 18.05 -9.03
CA ARG A 344 -3.57 17.82 -9.68
C ARG A 344 -3.86 17.49 -11.15
N THR A 345 -3.56 18.42 -12.05
CA THR A 345 -3.28 18.02 -13.43
C THR A 345 -2.03 17.15 -13.31
N LEU A 346 -2.17 15.84 -13.55
CA LEU A 346 -1.02 14.93 -13.62
C LEU A 346 -0.09 15.51 -14.68
N GLY A 347 0.96 16.20 -14.23
CA GLY A 347 2.07 16.60 -15.07
C GLY A 347 2.70 15.31 -15.56
N ILE A 348 2.38 14.96 -16.79
CA ILE A 348 3.16 14.01 -17.57
C ILE A 348 4.53 14.66 -17.71
N GLN A 349 5.49 14.24 -16.90
CA GLN A 349 6.91 14.45 -17.14
C GLN A 349 7.58 13.09 -17.21
#